data_AF-A0A031JNM1-F1
#
_entry.id   AF-A0A031JNM1-F1
#
_cell.length_a   1.000
_cell.length_b   1.000
_cell.length_c   1.000
_cell.angle_alpha   90.00
_cell.angle_beta   90.00
_cell.angle_gamma   90.00
#
_symmetry.space_group_name_H-M   'P 1'
#
loop_
_entity.id
_entity.type
_entity.pdbx_description
1 polymer ?
#
loop_
_entity_poly.entity_id
_entity_poly.type
_entity_poly.pdbx_seq_one_letter_code
_entity_poly.pdbx_strand_id
1 'polypeptide(L)' 'MTILQEVEKLVVRLAPEPVCDACLTDTLGLSVLHHADHAVRELAGSNGFELSKDECSLCGETRMVIRRR' A
#
# COMPACT_ATOMS: atom_id res chain seq x y z
N MET A 1 12.10 -12.44 -5.65
CA MET A 1 11.10 -11.77 -4.80
C MET A 1 10.26 -10.91 -5.73
N THR A 2 8.93 -10.99 -5.68
CA THR A 2 8.06 -10.18 -6.54
C THR A 2 7.71 -8.86 -5.85
N ILE A 3 7.43 -7.82 -6.65
CA ILE A 3 7.00 -6.50 -6.14
C ILE A 3 5.79 -6.64 -5.21
N LEU A 4 4.87 -7.55 -5.53
CA LEU A 4 3.69 -7.85 -4.71
C LEU A 4 4.07 -8.28 -3.28
N GLN A 5 5.07 -9.14 -3.12
CA GLN A 5 5.51 -9.62 -1.80
C GLN A 5 6.21 -8.53 -0.98
N GLU A 6 6.92 -7.62 -1.64
CA GLU A 6 7.55 -6.46 -1.00
C GLU A 6 6.49 -5.48 -0.46
N VAL A 7 5.47 -5.18 -1.28
CA VAL A 7 4.32 -4.37 -0.88
C VAL A 7 3.55 -5.05 0.26
N GLU A 8 3.25 -6.34 0.14
CA GLU A 8 2.56 -7.10 1.20
C GLU A 8 3.31 -7.02 2.52
N LYS A 9 4.62 -7.32 2.52
CA LYS A 9 5.46 -7.24 3.74
C LYS A 9 5.46 -5.84 4.34
N LEU A 10 5.48 -4.80 3.51
CA LEU A 10 5.47 -3.43 4.01
C LEU A 10 4.12 -3.08 4.64
N VAL A 11 3.00 -3.38 3.97
CA VAL A 11 1.66 -3.12 4.50
C VAL A 11 1.38 -3.97 5.74
N VAL A 12 1.86 -5.23 5.79
CA VAL A 12 1.76 -6.08 7.00
C VAL A 12 2.58 -5.53 8.16
N ARG A 13 3.75 -4.92 7.89
CA ARG A 13 4.57 -4.28 8.94
C ARG A 13 3.95 -2.98 9.46
N LEU A 14 3.26 -2.25 8.60
CA LEU A 14 2.59 -1.00 8.95
C LEU A 14 1.18 -1.23 9.51
N ALA A 15 0.59 -2.41 9.31
CA ALA A 15 -0.70 -2.75 9.88
C ALA A 15 -0.70 -2.59 11.42
N PRO A 16 -1.76 -1.98 12.00
CA PRO A 16 -3.05 -1.61 11.40
C PRO A 16 -3.12 -0.21 10.76
N GLU A 17 -1.99 0.50 10.63
CA GLU A 17 -1.95 1.87 10.14
C GLU A 17 -2.18 1.96 8.62
N PRO A 18 -3.09 2.84 8.14
CA PRO A 18 -3.34 3.05 6.72
C PRO A 18 -2.21 3.81 6.03
N VAL A 19 -1.89 3.41 4.79
CA VAL A 19 -0.78 3.99 4.00
C VAL A 19 -1.16 4.15 2.53
N CYS A 20 -0.78 5.28 1.91
CA CYS A 20 -1.08 5.55 0.50
C CYS A 20 -0.09 4.88 -0.47
N ASP A 21 -0.53 4.67 -1.72
CA ASP A 21 0.29 4.07 -2.78
C ASP A 21 1.60 4.84 -3.01
N ALA A 22 1.53 6.18 -2.94
CA ALA A 22 2.69 7.05 -3.15
C ALA A 22 3.78 6.79 -2.10
N CYS A 23 3.41 6.70 -0.82
CA CYS A 23 4.38 6.40 0.24
C CYS A 23 4.91 4.96 0.17
N LEU A 24 4.08 3.99 -0.24
CA LEU A 24 4.54 2.63 -0.49
C LEU A 24 5.56 2.58 -1.63
N THR A 25 5.29 3.31 -2.70
CA THR A 25 6.16 3.44 -3.88
C THR A 25 7.49 4.07 -3.52
N ASP A 26 7.46 5.16 -2.74
CA ASP A 26 8.64 5.86 -2.23
C ASP A 26 9.47 4.96 -1.28
N THR A 27 8.81 4.32 -0.31
CA THR A 27 9.46 3.44 0.67
C THR A 27 10.12 2.22 0.03
N LEU A 28 9.50 1.65 -1.01
CA LEU A 28 10.04 0.51 -1.74
C LEU A 28 11.01 0.92 -2.87
N GLY A 29 11.21 2.22 -3.11
CA GLY A 29 12.03 2.73 -4.20
C GLY A 29 11.52 2.30 -5.59
N LEU A 30 10.23 1.95 -5.69
CA LEU A 30 9.62 1.54 -6.95
C LEU A 30 9.46 2.78 -7.83
N SER A 31 10.34 3.01 -8.78
CA SER A 31 10.32 4.24 -9.60
C SER A 31 9.13 4.34 -10.58
N VAL A 32 8.06 3.58 -10.40
CA VAL A 32 6.92 3.56 -11.32
C VAL A 32 5.61 3.31 -10.56
N LEU A 33 4.81 4.37 -10.43
CA LEU A 33 3.41 4.35 -9.99
C LEU A 33 2.56 3.26 -10.68
N HIS A 34 2.89 2.86 -11.92
CA HIS A 34 2.18 1.79 -12.63
C HIS A 34 2.34 0.39 -12.03
N HIS A 35 3.44 0.09 -11.32
CA HIS A 35 3.60 -1.23 -10.68
C HIS A 35 2.96 -1.27 -9.29
N ALA A 36 2.96 -0.14 -8.58
CA ALA A 36 2.31 -0.02 -7.28
C ALA A 36 0.78 -0.08 -7.41
N ASP A 37 0.17 0.65 -8.36
CA ASP A 37 -1.30 0.60 -8.55
C ASP A 37 -1.79 -0.82 -8.88
N HIS A 38 -1.09 -1.54 -9.76
CA HIS A 38 -1.41 -2.93 -10.08
C HIS A 38 -1.22 -3.85 -8.86
N ALA A 39 -0.11 -3.73 -8.12
CA ALA A 39 0.13 -4.55 -6.93
C ALA A 39 -0.89 -4.28 -5.81
N VAL A 40 -1.25 -3.02 -5.59
CA VAL A 40 -2.23 -2.58 -4.59
C VAL A 40 -3.63 -3.10 -4.94
N ARG A 41 -4.02 -3.09 -6.23
CA ARG A 41 -5.30 -3.67 -6.68
C ARG A 41 -5.34 -5.19 -6.52
N GLU A 42 -4.26 -5.88 -6.86
CA GLU A 42 -4.14 -7.33 -6.67
C GLU A 42 -4.14 -7.72 -5.18
N LEU A 43 -3.52 -6.89 -4.33
CA LEU A 43 -3.55 -7.02 -2.87
C LEU A 43 -4.94 -6.77 -2.29
N ALA A 44 -5.67 -5.76 -2.78
CA ALA A 44 -7.04 -5.50 -2.36
C ALA A 44 -8.01 -6.63 -2.78
N GLY A 45 -7.69 -7.37 -3.85
CA GLY A 45 -8.37 -8.61 -4.22
C GLY A 45 -7.96 -9.84 -3.38
N SER A 46 -6.84 -9.74 -2.64
CA SER A 46 -6.35 -10.79 -1.75
C SER A 46 -6.91 -10.62 -0.35
N ASN A 47 -7.44 -11.71 0.20
CA ASN A 47 -8.25 -11.74 1.42
C ASN A 47 -7.46 -11.26 2.65
N GLY A 48 -7.50 -9.96 2.96
CA GLY A 48 -6.78 -9.37 4.10
C GLY A 48 -6.44 -7.88 3.98
N PHE A 49 -6.60 -7.26 2.81
CA PHE A 49 -6.35 -5.83 2.62
C PHE A 49 -7.61 -5.10 2.18
N GLU A 50 -7.77 -3.88 2.66
CA GLU A 50 -8.89 -3.01 2.31
C GLU A 50 -8.35 -1.66 1.81
N LEU A 51 -8.94 -1.18 0.71
CA LEU A 51 -8.71 0.17 0.22
C LEU A 51 -9.81 1.08 0.75
N SER A 52 -9.40 2.16 1.40
CA SER A 52 -10.30 3.19 1.88
C SER A 52 -9.71 4.56 1.58
N LYS A 53 -10.55 5.60 1.57
CA LYS A 53 -10.05 6.98 1.61
C LYS A 53 -9.91 7.37 3.06
N ASP A 54 -8.67 7.46 3.53
CA ASP A 54 -8.34 7.80 4.91
C ASP A 54 -7.03 8.60 4.93
N GLU A 55 -6.62 9.04 6.11
CA GLU A 55 -5.36 9.75 6.31
C GLU A 55 -4.19 8.76 6.22
N CYS A 56 -3.17 9.08 5.41
CA CYS A 56 -1.96 8.26 5.35
C CYS A 56 -1.12 8.48 6.60
N SER A 57 -0.76 7.40 7.29
CA SER A 57 0.04 7.48 8.53
C SER A 57 1.50 7.88 8.27
N LEU A 58 1.97 7.83 7.01
CA LEU A 58 3.32 8.25 6.63
C LEU A 58 3.41 9.72 6.19
N CYS A 59 2.46 10.22 5.39
CA CYS A 59 2.50 11.60 4.88
C CYS A 59 1.44 12.54 5.48
N GLY A 60 0.46 12.02 6.21
CA GLY A 60 -0.62 12.81 6.81
C GLY A 60 -1.67 13.33 5.82
N GLU A 61 -1.60 12.94 4.54
CA GLU A 61 -2.58 13.37 3.54
C GLU A 61 -3.74 12.39 3.42
N THR A 62 -4.96 12.90 3.28
CA THR A 62 -6.15 12.08 2.98
C THR A 62 -6.13 11.65 1.52
N ARG A 63 -5.83 10.38 1.28
CA ARG A 63 -5.73 9.79 -0.07
C ARG A 63 -6.32 8.38 -0.07
N MET A 64 -6.25 7.71 -1.21
CA MET A 64 -6.55 6.29 -1.28
C MET A 64 -5.42 5.53 -0.56
N VAL A 65 -5.77 4.91 0.55
CA VAL A 65 -4.84 4.18 1.41
C VAL A 65 -5.22 2.71 1.41
N ILE A 66 -4.20 1.86 1.52
CA ILE A 66 -4.35 0.44 1.79
C ILE A 66 -4.03 0.20 3.26
N ARG A 67 -4.84 -0.63 3.90
CA ARG A 67 -4.57 -1.15 5.25
C ARG A 67 -4.90 -2.62 5.30
N ARG A 68 -4.32 -3.32 6.27
CA ARG A 68 -4.73 -4.69 6.58
C ARG A 68 -6.00 -4.66 7.43
N ARG A 69 -6.98 -5.50 7.08
CA ARG A 69 -8.19 -5.71 7.89
C ARG A 69 -7.89 -6.55 9.12
#